data_AF-A0A0B1T140-F1
#
_entry.id   AF-A0A0B1T140-F1
#
_cell.length_a   1.000
_cell.length_b   1.000
_cell.length_c   1.000
_cell.angle_alpha   90.00
_cell.angle_beta   90.00
_cell.angle_gamma   90.00
#
_symmetry.space_group_name_H-M   'P 1'
#
loop_
_entity.id
_entity.type
_entity.pdbx_description
1 polymer ?
#
loop_
_entity_poly.entity_id
_entity_poly.type
_entity_poly.pdbx_seq_one_letter_code
_entity_poly.pdbx_strand_id
1 'polypeptide(L)'
;MVPAISLAYEEAESDIMKRQPRDPIRDKLVNERLISLAYGQIGIIQASAGFFTYFWIMADNGFWPKDLYQLRAQWDSRAYNNVQDSYGQEWGMTNWTLNFGLVFETALAWFMCYCPGLDNGLRMYGLRFSWWFCALPFSIFIFVYDEARRFCIRRWPGGWAERETYY
;
A
#
# COMPACT_ATOMS: atom_id res chain seq x y z
N MET A 1 0.58 11.25 7.19
CA MET A 1 1.37 12.29 7.90
C MET A 1 1.24 12.16 9.41
N VAL A 2 0.03 12.15 9.97
CA VAL A 2 -0.19 12.06 11.44
C VAL A 2 0.54 10.88 12.11
N PRO A 3 0.55 9.64 11.57
CA PRO A 3 1.26 8.52 12.22
C PRO A 3 2.78 8.68 12.29
N ALA A 4 3.38 9.42 11.35
CA ALA A 4 4.83 9.66 11.37
C ALA A 4 5.20 10.70 12.43
N ILE A 5 4.32 11.67 12.68
CA ILE A 5 4.52 12.72 13.69
C ILE A 5 4.33 12.14 15.10
N SER A 6 3.39 11.20 15.29
CA SER A 6 3.18 10.57 16.59
C SER A 6 4.40 9.78 17.10
N LEU A 7 5.23 9.24 16.21
CA LEU A 7 6.47 8.55 16.57
C LEU A 7 7.49 9.47 17.27
N ALA A 8 7.41 10.80 17.08
CA ALA A 8 8.29 11.74 17.78
C ALA A 8 8.00 11.85 19.29
N TYR A 9 6.84 11.34 19.74
CA TYR A 9 6.39 11.38 21.13
C TYR A 9 6.61 10.05 21.87
N GLU A 10 7.30 9.08 21.27
CA GLU A 10 7.58 7.78 21.90
C GLU A 10 8.64 7.90 23.01
N GLU A 11 8.43 7.21 24.12
CA GLU A 11 9.37 7.21 25.25
C GLU A 11 10.63 6.38 24.94
N ALA A 12 11.72 6.64 25.65
CA ALA A 12 12.99 5.94 25.43
C ALA A 12 12.91 4.45 25.82
N GLU A 13 13.33 3.55 24.92
CA GLU A 13 13.33 2.10 25.16
C GLU A 13 14.32 1.64 26.26
N SER A 14 15.32 2.46 26.58
CA SER A 14 16.32 2.18 27.61
C SER A 14 16.81 3.46 28.27
N ASP A 15 17.47 3.33 29.43
CA ASP A 15 18.01 4.46 30.18
C ASP A 15 19.14 5.16 29.41
N ILE A 16 18.77 6.15 28.61
CA ILE A 16 19.68 6.91 27.74
C ILE A 16 20.75 7.69 28.53
N MET A 17 20.49 7.98 29.81
CA MET A 17 21.40 8.73 30.67
C MET A 17 22.61 7.90 31.11
N LYS A 18 22.54 6.56 30.96
CA LYS A 18 23.66 5.65 31.23
C LYS A 18 24.53 5.36 30.00
N ARG A 19 24.09 5.75 28.80
CA ARG A 19 24.81 5.48 27.55
C ARG A 19 25.78 6.62 27.24
N GLN A 20 26.94 6.28 26.66
CA GLN A 20 27.87 7.28 26.16
C GLN A 20 27.25 8.11 25.02
N PRO A 21 27.64 9.38 24.85
CA PRO A 21 27.20 10.20 23.73
C PRO A 21 27.50 9.54 22.37
N ARG A 22 26.59 9.76 21.42
CA ARG A 22 26.65 9.21 20.06
C ARG A 22 27.89 9.70 19.30
N ASP A 23 28.53 8.84 18.52
CA ASP A 23 29.60 9.24 17.61
C ASP A 23 29.00 9.78 16.29
N PRO A 24 29.24 11.04 15.90
CA PRO A 24 28.65 11.64 14.70
C PRO A 24 29.12 11.01 13.38
N ILE A 25 30.27 10.32 13.38
CA ILE A 25 30.85 9.72 12.16
C ILE A 25 30.34 8.29 11.97
N ARG A 26 30.35 7.50 13.06
CA ARG A 26 30.02 6.07 13.03
C ARG A 26 28.52 5.81 13.19
N ASP A 27 27.87 6.50 14.11
CA ASP A 27 26.44 6.34 14.34
C ASP A 27 25.73 7.39 13.50
N LYS A 28 25.20 7.03 12.32
CA LYS A 28 24.39 7.96 11.50
C LYS A 28 22.90 7.75 11.78
N LEU A 29 22.08 8.77 11.48
CA LEU A 29 20.63 8.73 11.72
C LEU A 29 19.94 7.78 10.72
N VAL A 30 20.46 7.77 9.49
CA VAL A 30 20.05 6.87 8.43
C VAL A 30 21.27 6.04 8.05
N ASN A 31 21.22 4.76 8.42
CA ASN A 31 22.25 3.78 8.10
C ASN A 31 21.79 2.86 6.98
N GLU A 32 22.73 2.17 6.35
CA GLU A 32 22.43 1.14 5.34
C GLU A 32 21.51 0.03 5.87
N ARG A 33 21.63 -0.30 7.17
CA ARG A 33 20.76 -1.26 7.87
C ARG A 33 19.30 -0.81 7.94
N LEU A 34 19.07 0.50 8.14
CA LEU A 34 17.72 1.07 8.11
C LEU A 34 17.14 0.95 6.70
N ILE A 35 17.96 1.25 5.67
CA ILE A 35 17.52 1.18 4.27
C ILE A 35 17.24 -0.26 3.87
N SER A 36 18.11 -1.22 4.23
CA SER A 36 17.94 -2.63 3.88
C SER A 36 16.68 -3.23 4.51
N LEU A 37 16.36 -2.88 5.75
CA LEU A 37 15.12 -3.30 6.39
C LEU A 37 13.90 -2.63 5.78
N ALA A 38 13.89 -1.29 5.71
CA ALA A 38 12.71 -0.53 5.29
C ALA A 38 12.36 -0.78 3.82
N TYR A 39 13.34 -0.65 2.92
CA TYR A 39 13.12 -0.81 1.49
C TYR A 39 13.27 -2.27 1.03
N GLY A 40 14.28 -2.98 1.54
CA GLY A 40 14.61 -4.32 1.08
C GLY A 40 13.74 -5.43 1.66
N GLN A 41 13.22 -5.27 2.87
CA GLN A 41 12.40 -6.32 3.51
C GLN A 41 10.94 -5.89 3.60
N ILE A 42 10.64 -4.84 4.38
CA ILE A 42 9.27 -4.39 4.63
C ILE A 42 8.63 -3.85 3.33
N GLY A 43 9.36 -3.04 2.56
CA GLY A 43 8.90 -2.48 1.30
C GLY A 43 8.53 -3.54 0.25
N ILE A 44 9.32 -4.61 0.13
CA ILE A 44 9.01 -5.72 -0.80
C ILE A 44 7.72 -6.43 -0.38
N ILE A 45 7.53 -6.67 0.91
CA ILE A 45 6.31 -7.31 1.42
C ILE A 45 5.09 -6.42 1.12
N GLN A 46 5.17 -5.11 1.38
CA GLN A 46 4.10 -4.16 1.06
C GLN A 46 3.81 -4.07 -0.44
N ALA A 47 4.85 -4.05 -1.29
CA ALA A 47 4.68 -4.06 -2.73
C ALA A 47 3.98 -5.34 -3.20
N SER A 48 4.38 -6.51 -2.69
CA SER A 48 3.75 -7.78 -3.00
C SER A 48 2.28 -7.83 -2.57
N ALA A 49 1.94 -7.24 -1.43
CA ALA A 49 0.55 -7.10 -0.96
C ALA A 49 -0.28 -6.24 -1.93
N GLY A 50 0.28 -5.11 -2.39
CA GLY A 50 -0.36 -4.24 -3.38
C GLY A 50 -0.57 -4.91 -4.74
N PHE A 51 0.40 -5.68 -5.22
CA PHE A 51 0.23 -6.48 -6.44
C PHE A 51 -0.82 -7.58 -6.27
N PHE A 52 -0.85 -8.23 -5.11
CA PHE A 52 -1.86 -9.26 -4.81
C PHE A 52 -3.28 -8.68 -4.81
N THR A 53 -3.50 -7.54 -4.15
CA THR A 53 -4.83 -6.89 -4.16
C THR A 53 -5.23 -6.43 -5.56
N TYR A 54 -4.29 -5.91 -6.35
CA TYR A 54 -4.52 -5.56 -7.76
C TYR A 54 -5.02 -6.75 -8.58
N PHE A 55 -4.30 -7.89 -8.51
CA PHE A 55 -4.71 -9.10 -9.24
C PHE A 55 -6.04 -9.67 -8.73
N TRP A 56 -6.29 -9.60 -7.42
CA TRP A 56 -7.55 -10.05 -6.84
C TRP A 56 -8.74 -9.21 -7.33
N ILE A 57 -8.60 -7.89 -7.34
CA ILE A 57 -9.65 -6.97 -7.83
C ILE A 57 -9.88 -7.17 -9.33
N MET A 58 -8.81 -7.31 -10.12
CA MET A 58 -8.95 -7.56 -11.55
C MET A 58 -9.64 -8.89 -11.85
N ALA A 59 -9.31 -9.95 -11.11
CA ALA A 59 -9.95 -11.25 -11.26
C ALA A 59 -11.45 -11.23 -10.88
N ASP A 60 -11.82 -10.51 -9.82
CA ASP A 60 -13.22 -10.33 -9.40
C ASP A 60 -14.04 -9.55 -10.45
N ASN A 61 -13.39 -8.64 -11.19
CA ASN A 61 -13.99 -7.89 -12.29
C ASN A 61 -13.77 -8.56 -13.67
N GLY A 62 -13.36 -9.84 -13.70
CA GLY A 62 -13.32 -10.62 -14.94
C GLY A 62 -12.00 -10.66 -15.70
N PHE A 63 -10.98 -9.93 -15.26
CA PHE A 63 -9.65 -9.96 -15.86
C PHE A 63 -8.71 -10.87 -15.08
N TRP A 64 -8.50 -12.09 -15.59
CA TRP A 64 -7.58 -13.02 -14.95
C TRP A 64 -6.13 -12.55 -15.08
N PRO A 65 -5.24 -12.89 -14.12
CA PRO A 65 -3.85 -12.44 -14.13
C PRO A 65 -3.07 -12.77 -15.40
N LYS A 66 -3.45 -13.84 -16.12
CA LYS A 66 -2.83 -14.25 -17.39
C LYS A 66 -3.17 -13.29 -18.53
N ASP A 67 -4.39 -12.77 -18.54
CA ASP A 67 -4.94 -11.94 -19.62
C ASP A 67 -4.56 -10.47 -19.45
N LEU A 68 -4.04 -10.09 -18.27
CA LEU A 68 -3.49 -8.76 -17.99
C LEU A 68 -2.14 -8.52 -18.70
N TYR A 69 -1.50 -9.57 -19.24
CA TYR A 69 -0.21 -9.42 -19.92
C TYR A 69 -0.39 -8.68 -21.26
N GLN A 70 0.26 -7.52 -21.42
CA GLN A 70 0.18 -6.63 -22.60
C GLN A 70 -1.20 -5.98 -22.88
N LEU A 71 -2.19 -6.17 -22.02
CA LEU A 71 -3.53 -5.57 -22.17
C LEU A 71 -3.52 -4.03 -22.16
N ARG A 72 -2.46 -3.41 -21.62
CA ARG A 72 -2.36 -1.95 -21.46
C ARG A 72 -2.50 -1.17 -22.77
N ALA A 73 -1.95 -1.67 -23.88
CA ALA A 73 -2.01 -0.97 -25.17
C ALA A 73 -3.45 -0.87 -25.70
N GLN A 74 -4.27 -1.89 -25.44
CA GLN A 74 -5.68 -1.90 -25.82
C GLN A 74 -6.52 -1.10 -24.82
N TRP A 75 -6.24 -1.23 -23.52
CA TRP A 75 -6.91 -0.53 -22.42
C TRP A 75 -6.77 1.00 -22.49
N ASP A 76 -5.59 1.51 -22.85
CA ASP A 76 -5.34 2.96 -22.95
C ASP A 76 -5.84 3.55 -24.30
N SER A 77 -6.26 2.72 -25.26
CA SER A 77 -6.64 3.16 -26.60
C SER A 77 -8.08 3.71 -26.64
N ARG A 78 -8.25 4.99 -27.04
CA ARG A 78 -9.59 5.60 -27.22
C ARG A 78 -10.38 5.04 -28.42
N ALA A 79 -9.74 4.24 -29.26
CA ALA A 79 -10.32 3.68 -30.48
C ALA A 79 -11.09 2.37 -30.23
N TYR A 80 -10.79 1.66 -29.13
CA TYR A 80 -11.44 0.41 -28.77
C TYR A 80 -12.19 0.58 -27.45
N ASN A 81 -13.52 0.68 -27.53
CA ASN A 81 -14.40 0.82 -26.35
C ASN A 81 -14.91 -0.52 -25.80
N ASN A 82 -14.63 -1.64 -26.45
CA ASN A 82 -15.18 -2.95 -26.11
C ASN A 82 -14.06 -3.95 -25.81
N VAL A 83 -13.28 -3.70 -24.75
CA VAL A 83 -12.33 -4.71 -24.26
C VAL A 83 -13.15 -5.86 -23.63
N GLN A 84 -13.05 -7.05 -24.22
CA GLN A 84 -13.66 -8.25 -23.67
C GLN A 84 -12.85 -8.74 -22.46
N ASP A 85 -13.54 -9.01 -21.36
CA ASP A 85 -12.96 -9.68 -20.22
C ASP A 85 -12.94 -11.20 -20.42
N SER A 86 -12.27 -11.95 -19.54
CA SER A 86 -12.12 -13.41 -19.67
C SER A 86 -13.43 -14.18 -19.53
N TYR A 87 -14.51 -13.52 -19.05
CA TYR A 87 -15.87 -14.08 -18.99
C TYR A 87 -16.71 -13.76 -20.23
N GLY A 88 -16.16 -13.02 -21.20
CA GLY A 88 -16.83 -12.68 -22.45
C GLY A 88 -17.84 -11.54 -22.33
N GLN A 89 -17.79 -10.73 -21.26
CA GLN A 89 -18.55 -9.49 -21.13
C GLN A 89 -17.78 -8.33 -21.78
N GLU A 90 -18.53 -7.48 -22.49
CA GLU A 90 -18.00 -6.26 -23.09
C GLU A 90 -18.26 -5.06 -22.17
N TRP A 91 -17.20 -4.36 -21.79
CA TRP A 91 -17.29 -3.15 -20.98
C TRP A 91 -17.60 -1.93 -21.84
N GLY A 92 -18.86 -1.82 -22.32
CA GLY A 92 -19.36 -0.65 -23.02
C GLY A 92 -20.06 0.36 -22.09
N MET A 93 -20.07 1.66 -22.46
CA MET A 93 -20.86 2.70 -21.79
C MET A 93 -22.38 2.59 -22.10
N THR A 94 -22.91 1.37 -22.24
CA THR A 94 -24.31 1.11 -22.62
C THR A 94 -25.23 1.01 -21.41
N ASN A 95 -24.69 0.86 -20.20
CA ASN A 95 -25.47 0.67 -18.98
C ASN A 95 -26.04 2.01 -18.46
N TRP A 96 -27.34 2.24 -18.73
CA TRP A 96 -28.05 3.46 -18.33
C TRP A 96 -28.05 3.71 -16.82
N THR A 97 -28.04 2.67 -15.98
CA THR A 97 -28.00 2.82 -14.52
C THR A 97 -26.62 3.31 -14.05
N LEU A 98 -25.54 2.87 -14.71
CA LEU A 98 -24.18 3.35 -14.45
C LEU A 98 -23.95 4.76 -15.02
N ASN A 99 -24.52 5.07 -16.20
CA ASN A 99 -24.51 6.42 -16.76
C ASN A 99 -25.34 7.42 -15.94
N PHE A 100 -26.49 7.00 -15.41
CA PHE A 100 -27.28 7.80 -14.47
C PHE A 100 -26.54 8.00 -13.16
N GLY A 101 -25.85 6.96 -12.66
CA GLY A 101 -24.93 7.06 -11.53
C GLY A 101 -23.85 8.13 -11.76
N LEU A 102 -23.18 8.11 -12.92
CA LEU A 102 -22.21 9.13 -13.33
C LEU A 102 -22.80 10.53 -13.43
N VAL A 103 -24.02 10.70 -13.96
CA VAL A 103 -24.69 12.02 -14.04
C VAL A 103 -25.11 12.52 -12.65
N PHE A 104 -25.71 11.67 -11.83
CA PHE A 104 -26.08 11.97 -10.45
C PHE A 104 -24.85 12.29 -9.61
N GLU A 105 -23.76 11.55 -9.79
CA GLU A 105 -22.47 11.76 -9.15
C GLU A 105 -21.81 13.05 -9.64
N THR A 106 -21.93 13.42 -10.93
CA THR A 106 -21.49 14.75 -11.41
C THR A 106 -22.36 15.89 -10.85
N ALA A 107 -23.66 15.68 -10.65
CA ALA A 107 -24.54 16.69 -10.06
C ALA A 107 -24.28 16.85 -8.55
N LEU A 108 -24.01 15.75 -7.86
CA LEU A 108 -23.65 15.73 -6.44
C LEU A 108 -22.23 16.29 -6.22
N ALA A 109 -21.29 16.00 -7.13
CA ALA A 109 -19.97 16.64 -7.17
C ALA A 109 -20.08 18.15 -7.46
N TRP A 110 -20.97 18.58 -8.35
CA TRP A 110 -21.23 20.00 -8.59
C TRP A 110 -21.81 20.69 -7.34
N PHE A 111 -22.73 20.04 -6.62
CA PHE A 111 -23.29 20.52 -5.35
C PHE A 111 -22.23 20.59 -4.24
N MET A 112 -21.36 19.59 -4.13
CA MET A 112 -20.27 19.55 -3.15
C MET A 112 -19.12 20.52 -3.47
N CYS A 113 -18.86 20.85 -4.75
CA CYS A 113 -17.87 21.84 -5.17
C CYS A 113 -18.19 23.27 -4.71
N TYR A 114 -19.44 23.57 -4.32
CA TYR A 114 -19.81 24.85 -3.71
C TYR A 114 -19.74 24.84 -2.17
N CYS A 115 -19.39 23.72 -1.54
CA CYS A 115 -18.96 23.66 -0.14
C CYS A 115 -17.41 23.69 -0.08
N PRO A 116 -16.79 24.68 0.57
CA PRO A 116 -15.33 24.86 0.51
C PRO A 116 -14.60 23.77 1.32
N GLY A 117 -13.63 23.08 0.71
CA GLY A 117 -12.56 22.41 1.47
C GLY A 117 -12.20 20.94 1.17
N LEU A 118 -12.62 20.31 0.06
CA LEU A 118 -12.09 18.99 -0.28
C LEU A 118 -11.72 18.88 -1.77
N ASP A 119 -10.43 19.03 -1.98
CA ASP A 119 -9.68 19.12 -3.23
C ASP A 119 -9.94 17.99 -4.26
N ASN A 120 -9.97 18.38 -5.53
CA ASN A 120 -10.23 17.56 -6.70
C ASN A 120 -9.10 16.53 -6.97
N GLY A 121 -9.40 15.26 -7.30
CA GLY A 121 -8.48 14.50 -8.17
C GLY A 121 -8.41 12.96 -8.12
N LEU A 122 -8.88 12.26 -7.08
CA LEU A 122 -8.33 10.91 -6.77
C LEU A 122 -8.84 9.70 -7.58
N ARG A 123 -9.79 9.84 -8.52
CA ARG A 123 -10.33 8.69 -9.30
C ARG A 123 -10.61 7.44 -8.42
N MET A 124 -11.13 7.64 -7.21
CA MET A 124 -11.44 6.56 -6.28
C MET A 124 -12.87 6.07 -6.51
N TYR A 125 -13.01 4.81 -6.88
CA TYR A 125 -14.30 4.11 -6.87
C TYR A 125 -14.57 3.57 -5.45
N GLY A 126 -15.84 3.44 -5.09
CA GLY A 126 -16.25 2.80 -3.84
C GLY A 126 -15.73 1.35 -3.79
N LEU A 127 -14.77 1.08 -2.91
CA LEU A 127 -14.20 -0.25 -2.71
C LEU A 127 -15.23 -1.15 -2.01
N ARG A 128 -15.44 -2.36 -2.53
CA ARG A 128 -16.25 -3.36 -1.84
C ARG A 128 -15.60 -3.73 -0.50
N PHE A 129 -16.41 -3.96 0.53
CA PHE A 129 -15.92 -4.33 1.87
C PHE A 129 -14.98 -5.54 1.84
N SER A 130 -15.23 -6.50 0.94
CA SER A 130 -14.38 -7.69 0.77
C SER A 130 -12.93 -7.37 0.38
N TRP A 131 -12.67 -6.27 -0.32
CA TRP A 131 -11.32 -5.90 -0.78
C TRP A 131 -10.42 -5.39 0.36
N TRP A 132 -11.00 -5.00 1.50
CA TRP A 132 -10.24 -4.65 2.70
C TRP A 132 -9.53 -5.85 3.31
N PHE A 133 -10.14 -7.04 3.22
CA PHE A 133 -9.58 -8.26 3.80
C PHE A 133 -8.39 -8.81 3.01
N CYS A 134 -8.23 -8.42 1.75
CA CYS A 134 -7.11 -8.87 0.92
C CYS A 134 -5.74 -8.40 1.46
N ALA A 135 -5.69 -7.25 2.13
CA ALA A 135 -4.44 -6.68 2.69
C ALA A 135 -4.15 -7.14 4.13
N LEU A 136 -5.16 -7.61 4.87
CA LEU A 136 -5.02 -8.05 6.26
C LEU A 136 -4.00 -9.17 6.48
N PRO A 137 -3.93 -10.25 5.68
CA PRO A 137 -2.94 -11.31 5.92
C PRO A 137 -1.50 -10.80 5.78
N PHE A 138 -1.25 -9.85 4.86
CA PHE A 138 0.07 -9.22 4.71
C PHE A 138 0.40 -8.30 5.89
N SER A 139 -0.58 -7.60 6.44
CA SER A 139 -0.39 -6.78 7.65
C SER A 139 -0.01 -7.65 8.86
N ILE A 140 -0.70 -8.77 9.07
CA ILE A 140 -0.37 -9.73 10.13
C ILE A 140 1.03 -10.30 9.90
N PHE A 141 1.37 -10.63 8.66
CA PHE A 141 2.70 -11.15 8.33
C PHE A 141 3.82 -10.15 8.63
N ILE A 142 3.66 -8.87 8.28
CA ILE A 142 4.64 -7.82 8.61
C ILE A 142 4.80 -7.69 10.13
N PHE A 143 3.70 -7.72 10.87
CA PHE A 143 3.73 -7.63 12.33
C PHE A 143 4.48 -8.81 12.96
N VAL A 144 4.15 -10.04 12.56
CA VAL A 144 4.83 -11.25 13.05
C VAL A 144 6.31 -11.24 12.68
N TYR A 145 6.65 -10.79 11.47
CA TYR A 145 8.03 -10.67 11.01
C TYR A 145 8.84 -9.69 11.88
N ASP A 146 8.31 -8.49 12.13
CA ASP A 146 9.02 -7.49 12.94
C ASP A 146 9.15 -7.93 14.40
N GLU A 147 8.12 -8.52 14.99
CA GLU A 147 8.17 -9.01 16.37
C GLU A 147 9.12 -10.21 16.51
N ALA A 148 9.11 -11.15 15.56
CA ALA A 148 10.05 -12.27 15.55
C ALA A 148 11.50 -11.78 15.42
N ARG A 149 11.76 -10.76 14.58
CA ARG A 149 13.07 -10.12 14.45
C ARG A 149 13.51 -9.49 15.77
N ARG A 150 12.66 -8.68 16.40
CA ARG A 150 12.95 -8.04 17.71
C ARG A 150 13.17 -9.09 18.80
N PHE A 151 12.38 -10.16 18.81
CA PHE A 151 12.56 -11.29 19.73
C PHE A 151 13.92 -11.97 19.57
N CYS A 152 14.35 -12.23 18.34
CA CYS A 152 15.67 -12.81 18.05
C CYS A 152 16.82 -11.93 18.53
N ILE A 153 16.72 -10.59 18.39
CA ILE A 153 17.73 -9.64 18.87
C ILE A 153 17.80 -9.65 20.41
N ARG A 154 16.66 -9.69 21.10
CA ARG A 154 16.62 -9.76 22.58
C ARG A 154 17.21 -11.07 23.11
N ARG A 155 17.07 -12.18 22.38
CA ARG A 155 17.52 -13.51 22.82
C ARG A 155 19.01 -13.76 22.56
N TRP A 156 19.58 -13.18 21.51
CA TRP A 156 20.96 -13.43 21.06
C TRP A 156 21.75 -12.13 20.81
N PRO A 157 22.22 -11.45 21.88
CA PRO A 157 23.03 -10.25 21.73
C PRO A 157 24.36 -10.57 21.03
N GLY A 158 24.73 -9.79 20.01
CA GLY A 158 25.89 -9.99 19.14
C GLY A 158 25.64 -10.90 17.92
N GLY A 159 24.41 -11.37 17.73
CA GLY A 159 24.03 -12.24 16.61
C GLY A 159 24.10 -11.55 15.24
N TRP A 160 23.98 -12.36 14.17
CA TRP A 160 23.91 -11.86 12.79
C TRP A 160 22.73 -10.91 12.57
N ALA A 161 21.58 -11.20 13.19
CA ALA A 161 20.37 -10.38 13.10
C ALA A 161 20.58 -8.95 13.66
N GLU A 162 21.35 -8.80 14.74
CA GLU A 162 21.65 -7.48 15.31
C GLU A 162 22.62 -6.71 14.40
N ARG A 163 23.65 -7.39 13.87
CA ARG A 163 24.64 -6.74 13.00
C ARG A 163 24.08 -6.26 11.67
N GLU A 164 23.09 -6.96 11.12
CA GLU A 164 22.52 -6.64 9.80
C GLU A 164 21.23 -5.79 9.88
N THR A 165 20.41 -5.98 10.91
CA THR A 165 19.05 -5.41 10.94
C THR A 165 18.75 -4.47 12.11
N TYR A 166 19.66 -4.33 13.07
CA TYR A 166 19.50 -3.35 14.15
C TYR A 166 19.90 -1.96 13.65
N TYR A 167 18.94 -1.02 13.72
CA TYR A 167 19.07 0.36 13.28
C TYR A 167 18.67 1.32 14.40
#